data_AF-A0A2E6QEV1-F1
#
_entry.id   AF-A0A2E6QEV1-F1
#
_cell.length_a   1.000
_cell.length_b   1.000
_cell.length_c   1.000
_cell.angle_alpha   90.00
_cell.angle_beta   90.00
_cell.angle_gamma   90.00
#
_symmetry.space_group_name_H-M   'P 1'
#
loop_
_entity.id
_entity.type
_entity.pdbx_description
1 polymer ?
#
loop_
_entity_poly.entity_id
_entity_poly.type
_entity_poly.pdbx_seq_one_letter_code
_entity_poly.pdbx_strand_id
1 'polypeptide(L)' 'MADQEKVAIVTGSAAGIGEAAALAIARRGFKVVIADLREDAAKETAERFQSKGLKATPVAVDVGDPAAVKAMVQQVEDL' A
#
# COMPACT_ATOMS: atom_id res chain seq x y z
N MET A 1 16.11 20.90 4.11
CA MET A 1 15.08 20.06 4.77
C MET A 1 15.21 18.70 4.14
N ALA A 2 15.51 17.65 4.92
CA ALA A 2 15.62 16.30 4.37
C ALA A 2 14.27 15.91 3.74
N ASP A 3 14.31 15.43 2.50
CA ASP A 3 13.12 15.03 1.75
C ASP A 3 12.50 13.83 2.49
N GLN A 4 11.46 14.08 3.29
CA GLN A 4 10.78 12.99 4.01
C GLN A 4 10.04 12.14 2.98
N GLU A 5 10.45 10.87 2.84
CA GLU A 5 9.76 9.92 1.98
C GLU A 5 8.30 9.79 2.43
N LYS A 6 7.38 10.13 1.53
CA LYS A 6 5.94 10.10 1.84
C LYS A 6 5.40 8.69 1.63
N VAL A 7 4.57 8.26 2.57
CA VAL A 7 3.86 6.98 2.49
C VAL A 7 2.39 7.22 2.17
N ALA A 8 1.83 6.40 1.28
CA ALA A 8 0.42 6.42 0.92
C ALA A 8 -0.21 5.06 1.16
N ILE A 9 -1.28 5.02 1.96
CA ILE A 9 -2.10 3.83 2.15
C ILE A 9 -3.24 3.88 1.13
N VAL A 10 -3.39 2.82 0.33
CA VAL A 10 -4.48 2.71 -0.64
C VAL A 10 -5.25 1.44 -0.34
N THR A 11 -6.51 1.58 0.09
CA THR A 11 -7.40 0.45 0.39
C THR A 11 -8.07 -0.06 -0.89
N GLY A 12 -8.37 -1.37 -0.95
CA GLY A 12 -8.90 -2.00 -2.16
C GLY A 12 -7.93 -1.94 -3.34
N SER A 13 -6.62 -1.92 -3.05
CA SER A 13 -5.57 -1.66 -4.05
C SER A 13 -5.01 -2.90 -4.70
N ALA A 14 -5.51 -4.09 -4.38
CA ALA A 14 -5.08 -5.32 -5.04
C ALA A 14 -5.70 -5.51 -6.45
N ALA A 15 -6.60 -4.63 -6.89
CA ALA A 15 -7.19 -4.69 -8.22
C ALA A 15 -7.81 -3.35 -8.69
N GLY A 16 -8.14 -3.27 -9.98
CA GLY A 16 -9.02 -2.25 -10.55
C GLY A 16 -8.53 -0.81 -10.33
N ILE A 17 -9.45 0.07 -9.90
CA ILE A 17 -9.16 1.50 -9.71
C ILE A 17 -8.17 1.72 -8.57
N GLY A 18 -8.26 0.94 -7.49
CA GLY A 18 -7.35 1.04 -6.35
C GLY A 18 -5.91 0.73 -6.76
N GLU A 19 -5.70 -0.33 -7.55
CA GLU A 19 -4.39 -0.67 -8.11
C GLU A 19 -3.85 0.45 -9.01
N ALA A 20 -4.69 1.00 -9.90
CA ALA A 20 -4.29 2.08 -10.80
C ALA A 20 -3.90 3.36 -10.03
N ALA A 21 -4.64 3.69 -8.97
CA ALA A 21 -4.32 4.81 -8.08
C ALA A 21 -3.01 4.58 -7.33
N ALA A 22 -2.83 3.39 -6.74
CA ALA A 22 -1.60 2.99 -6.06
C ALA A 22 -0.38 3.08 -7.00
N LEU A 23 -0.52 2.61 -8.24
CA LEU A 23 0.54 2.69 -9.24
C LEU A 23 0.89 4.14 -9.60
N ALA A 24 -0.11 5.00 -9.78
CA ALA A 24 0.10 6.41 -10.09
C ALA A 24 0.81 7.15 -8.95
N ILE A 25 0.47 6.83 -7.70
CA ILE A 25 1.12 7.40 -6.51
C ILE A 25 2.57 6.90 -6.38
N ALA A 26 2.79 5.58 -6.54
CA ALA A 26 4.12 4.99 -6.47
C ALA A 26 5.08 5.58 -7.51
N ARG A 27 4.60 5.82 -8.74
CA ARG A 27 5.37 6.48 -9.82
C ARG A 27 5.78 7.92 -9.50
N ARG A 28 5.14 8.57 -8.52
CA ARG A 28 5.51 9.91 -8.03
C ARG A 28 6.56 9.85 -6.92
N GLY A 29 7.12 8.68 -6.62
CA GLY A 29 8.20 8.49 -5.64
C GLY A 29 7.73 8.18 -4.21
N PHE A 30 6.44 7.93 -4.00
CA PHE A 30 5.89 7.56 -2.70
C PHE A 30 6.15 6.09 -2.41
N LYS A 31 6.31 5.74 -1.12
CA LYS A 31 6.08 4.37 -0.66
C LYS A 31 4.57 4.12 -0.65
N VAL A 32 4.11 3.01 -1.20
CA VAL A 32 2.69 2.70 -1.27
C VAL A 32 2.38 1.42 -0.51
N VAL A 33 1.37 1.49 0.34
CA VAL A 33 0.85 0.31 1.04
C VAL A 33 -0.31 -0.23 0.24
N ILE A 34 -0.15 -1.46 -0.24
CA ILE A 34 -1.19 -2.20 -0.95
C ILE A 34 -2.09 -2.84 0.12
N ALA A 35 -3.07 -2.06 0.59
CA ALA A 35 -4.03 -2.48 1.61
C ALA A 35 -5.26 -3.14 0.97
N ASP A 36 -5.49 -4.41 1.25
CA ASP A 36 -6.64 -5.15 0.72
C ASP A 36 -7.09 -6.25 1.70
N LEU A 37 -8.35 -6.68 1.60
CA LEU A 37 -8.85 -7.80 2.40
C LEU A 37 -8.19 -9.12 1.99
N ARG A 38 -7.82 -9.25 0.71
CA ARG A 38 -7.21 -10.46 0.15
C ARG A 38 -5.69 -10.38 0.21
N GLU A 39 -5.10 -11.06 1.20
CA GLU A 39 -3.65 -11.06 1.44
C GLU A 39 -2.83 -11.47 0.20
N ASP A 40 -3.19 -12.57 -0.46
CA ASP A 40 -2.46 -13.07 -1.63
C ASP A 40 -2.48 -12.07 -2.79
N ALA A 41 -3.63 -11.42 -3.02
CA ALA A 41 -3.77 -10.43 -4.09
C ALA A 41 -2.99 -9.14 -3.78
N ALA A 42 -2.94 -8.74 -2.50
CA ALA A 42 -2.13 -7.62 -2.06
C ALA A 42 -0.63 -7.91 -2.27
N LYS A 43 -0.17 -9.11 -1.92
CA LYS A 43 1.21 -9.59 -2.14
C LYS A 43 1.58 -9.59 -3.62
N GLU A 44 0.77 -10.21 -4.47
CA GLU A 44 1.01 -10.26 -5.92
C GLU A 44 1.11 -8.86 -6.53
N THR A 45 0.22 -7.95 -6.12
CA THR A 45 0.24 -6.55 -6.59
C THR A 45 1.50 -5.82 -6.13
N ALA A 46 1.90 -5.98 -4.87
CA ALA A 46 3.12 -5.37 -4.35
C ALA A 46 4.36 -5.90 -5.09
N GLU A 47 4.46 -7.21 -5.33
CA GLU A 47 5.54 -7.82 -6.11
C GLU A 47 5.61 -7.28 -7.54
N ARG A 48 4.45 -7.11 -8.21
CA ARG A 48 4.36 -6.48 -9.54
C ARG A 48 4.81 -5.01 -9.54
N PHE A 49 4.69 -4.31 -8.42
CA PHE A 49 5.16 -2.93 -8.30
C PHE A 49 6.67 -2.91 -8.02
N GLN A 50 7.13 -3.76 -7.11
CA GLN A 50 8.55 -3.92 -6.77
C GLN A 50 9.38 -4.34 -7.99
N SER A 51 8.86 -5.23 -8.85
CA SER A 51 9.53 -5.62 -10.11
C SER A 51 9.72 -4.46 -11.10
N LYS A 52 8.96 -3.36 -10.93
CA LYS A 52 9.10 -2.10 -11.68
C LYS A 52 9.99 -1.08 -10.96
N GLY A 53 10.65 -1.46 -9.87
CA GLY A 53 11.48 -0.57 -9.04
C GLY A 53 10.69 0.38 -8.15
N LEU A 54 9.40 0.12 -7.94
CA LEU A 54 8.54 0.94 -7.08
C LEU A 54 8.55 0.44 -5.64
N LYS A 55 8.39 1.36 -4.68
CA LYS A 55 8.32 1.03 -3.25
C LYS A 55 6.88 0.66 -2.88
N ALA A 56 6.61 -0.64 -2.74
CA ALA A 56 5.30 -1.14 -2.36
C ALA A 56 5.37 -2.15 -1.22
N THR A 57 4.47 -2.06 -0.23
CA THR A 57 4.36 -2.98 0.90
C THR A 57 2.94 -3.55 0.95
N PRO A 58 2.74 -4.88 0.91
CA PRO A 58 1.42 -5.47 1.03
C PRO A 58 0.96 -5.47 2.49
N VAL A 59 -0.31 -5.14 2.74
CA VAL A 59 -0.95 -5.27 4.05
C VAL A 59 -2.34 -5.86 3.87
N ALA A 60 -2.59 -7.00 4.52
CA ALA A 60 -3.93 -7.56 4.62
C ALA A 60 -4.71 -6.79 5.69
N VAL A 61 -5.84 -6.19 5.33
CA VAL A 61 -6.67 -5.42 6.26
C VAL A 61 -8.14 -5.53 5.88
N ASP A 62 -8.97 -5.79 6.89
CA ASP A 62 -10.40 -5.54 6.81
C ASP A 62 -10.67 -4.10 7.27
N VAL A 63 -11.06 -3.23 6.34
CA VAL A 63 -11.41 -1.84 6.64
C VAL A 63 -12.72 -1.70 7.43
N GLY A 64 -13.53 -2.77 7.51
CA GLY A 64 -14.70 -2.86 8.36
C GLY A 64 -14.35 -3.07 9.85
N ASP A 65 -13.11 -3.44 10.17
CA ASP A 65 -12.61 -3.56 11.55
C ASP A 65 -11.76 -2.33 11.93
N PRO A 66 -12.27 -1.43 12.78
CA PRO A 66 -11.53 -0.24 13.23
C PRO A 66 -10.20 -0.56 13.93
N ALA A 67 -10.11 -1.70 14.62
CA ALA A 67 -8.87 -2.11 15.29
C ALA A 67 -7.81 -2.52 14.26
N ALA A 68 -8.20 -3.26 13.23
CA ALA A 68 -7.32 -3.61 12.12
C ALA A 68 -6.83 -2.37 11.36
N VAL A 69 -7.71 -1.40 11.09
CA VAL A 69 -7.32 -0.12 10.45
C VAL A 69 -6.29 0.63 11.30
N LYS A 70 -6.50 0.70 12.62
CA LYS A 70 -5.55 1.34 13.53
C LYS A 70 -4.19 0.63 13.54
N ALA A 71 -4.20 -0.70 13.57
CA ALA A 71 -2.98 -1.50 13.52
C ALA A 71 -2.21 -1.30 12.20
N MET A 72 -2.91 -1.25 11.06
CA MET A 72 -2.30 -0.94 9.76
C MET A 72 -1.64 0.45 9.77
N VAL A 73 -2.33 1.48 10.26
CA VAL A 73 -1.74 2.84 10.31
C VAL A 73 -0.47 2.84 11.16
N GLN A 74 -0.49 2.18 12.32
CA GLN A 74 0.66 2.10 13.21
C GLN A 74 1.82 1.32 12.59
N GLN A 75 1.55 0.24 11.86
CA GLN A 75 2.56 -0.52 11.10
C GLN A 75 3.26 0.35 10.03
N VAL A 76 2.55 1.34 9.49
CA VAL A 76 3.05 2.20 8.41
C VAL A 76 3.91 3.37 8.92
N GLU A 77 3.73 3.79 10.17
CA GLU A 77 4.54 4.84 10.80
C GLU A 77 6.03 4.45 10.92
N ASP A 78 6.33 3.15 10.90
CA ASP A 78 7.69 2.60 11.03
C ASP A 78 8.40 2.33 9.68
N LEU A 79 7.80 2.68 8.53
CA LEU A 79 8.27 2.31 7.18
C LEU A 79 9.35 3.21 6.56
#